data_AF-A0A1H5M419-F1
#
_entry.id   AF-A0A1H5M419-F1
#
_cell.length_a   1.000
_cell.length_b   1.000
_cell.length_c   1.000
_cell.angle_alpha   90.00
_cell.angle_beta   90.00
_cell.angle_gamma   90.00
#
_symmetry.space_group_name_H-M   'P 1'
#
loop_
_entity.id
_entity.type
_entity.pdbx_description
1 polymer ?
#
loop_
_entity_poly.entity_id
_entity_poly.type
_entity_poly.pdbx_seq_one_letter_code
_entity_poly.pdbx_strand_id
1 'polypeptide(L)'
;MADARQVAAEIKRLSEMSPDAFTDTVVQYVTGGTNRRAPRETQGAALHDPRLAPRTLQALRTAVQRAKAYNPIREGETRKQQQARIAPWRETIKAAMPPFEDVVDDLAHDHAKELAALGDDSFADRWTGFVLDEPVPAPTSPHVEALAFRSPRVAGRVARLCRLMIEEPARFMPEPPAGESGNAQERRVENFRRRVESEAAYLRYSVQYGEARQGRMPSEPNVRLQALKVLGERHPEELMELLRQERGGALEKAAEERRARRAVRRAARQGAR
;
A
#
# COMPACT_ATOMS: atom_id res chain seq x y z
N MET A 1 27.50 20.85 -4.96
CA MET A 1 27.81 19.51 -5.51
C MET A 1 28.45 18.72 -4.38
N ALA A 2 27.69 17.81 -3.77
CA ALA A 2 28.17 17.02 -2.64
C ALA A 2 29.33 16.11 -3.07
N ASP A 3 30.36 15.98 -2.22
CA ASP A 3 31.47 15.06 -2.43
C ASP A 3 30.97 13.60 -2.44
N ALA A 4 31.24 12.86 -3.52
CA ALA A 4 30.80 11.47 -3.70
C ALA A 4 31.24 10.55 -2.55
N ARG A 5 32.41 10.79 -1.95
CA ARG A 5 32.88 10.02 -0.79
C ARG A 5 32.03 10.28 0.45
N GLN A 6 31.61 11.53 0.65
CA GLN A 6 30.72 11.90 1.74
C GLN A 6 29.32 11.33 1.54
N VAL A 7 28.80 11.35 0.30
CA VAL A 7 27.52 10.73 -0.03
C VAL A 7 27.55 9.22 0.21
N ALA A 8 28.61 8.52 -0.21
CA ALA A 8 28.76 7.08 0.04
C ALA A 8 28.84 6.75 1.54
N ALA A 9 29.58 7.53 2.33
CA ALA A 9 29.65 7.37 3.78
C ALA A 9 28.29 7.60 4.45
N GLU A 10 27.55 8.61 3.98
CA GLU A 10 26.21 8.92 4.48
C GLU A 10 25.20 7.83 4.12
N ILE A 11 25.26 7.27 2.91
CA ILE A 11 24.43 6.13 2.50
C ILE A 11 24.68 4.93 3.41
N LYS A 12 25.95 4.60 3.66
CA LYS A 12 26.33 3.51 4.58
C LYS A 12 25.73 3.75 5.96
N ARG A 13 25.95 4.93 6.53
CA ARG A 13 25.41 5.32 7.85
C ARG A 13 23.89 5.18 7.90
N LEU A 14 23.17 5.70 6.91
CA LEU A 14 21.71 5.64 6.83
C LEU A 14 21.20 4.21 6.67
N SER A 15 21.91 3.37 5.90
CA SER A 15 21.54 1.97 5.69
C SER A 15 21.62 1.14 6.98
N GLU A 16 22.62 1.41 7.81
CA GLU A 16 22.90 0.71 9.08
C GLU A 16 21.98 1.16 10.24
N MET A 17 21.16 2.19 10.05
CA MET A 17 20.24 2.68 11.08
C MET A 17 19.11 1.70 11.39
N SER A 18 18.60 1.76 12.62
CA SER A 18 17.31 1.18 12.94
C SER A 18 16.17 1.85 12.16
N PRO A 19 15.03 1.16 11.95
CA PRO A 19 13.89 1.73 11.24
C PRO A 19 13.38 3.06 11.82
N ASP A 20 13.27 3.15 13.14
CA ASP A 20 12.79 4.37 13.82
C ASP A 20 13.78 5.52 13.69
N ALA A 21 15.07 5.28 13.95
CA ALA A 21 16.11 6.31 13.82
C ALA A 21 16.25 6.83 12.38
N PHE A 22 16.09 5.95 11.39
CA PHE A 22 16.05 6.33 9.99
C PHE A 22 14.82 7.19 9.68
N THR A 23 13.65 6.80 10.16
CA THR A 23 12.41 7.54 9.95
C THR A 23 12.50 8.95 10.53
N ASP A 24 12.98 9.08 11.77
CA ASP A 24 13.19 10.37 12.42
C ASP A 24 14.19 11.24 11.64
N THR A 25 15.27 10.65 11.14
CA THR A 25 16.28 11.33 10.33
C THR A 25 15.68 11.88 9.02
N VAL A 26 14.84 11.10 8.35
CA VAL A 26 14.14 11.51 7.12
C VAL A 26 13.14 12.63 7.41
N VAL A 27 12.32 12.49 8.46
CA VAL A 27 11.35 13.51 8.86
C VAL A 27 12.06 14.82 9.18
N GLN A 28 13.11 14.78 10.00
CA GLN A 28 13.91 15.96 10.33
C GLN A 28 14.49 16.63 9.08
N TYR A 29 15.03 15.87 8.14
CA TYR A 29 15.55 16.40 6.88
C TYR A 29 14.47 17.17 6.11
N VAL A 30 13.31 16.55 5.89
CA VAL A 30 12.21 17.15 5.12
C VAL A 30 11.61 18.37 5.82
N THR A 31 11.47 18.36 7.13
CA THR A 31 10.88 19.48 7.89
C THR A 31 11.87 20.61 8.19
N GLY A 32 13.06 20.61 7.57
CA GLY A 32 14.05 21.67 7.74
C GLY A 32 14.86 21.60 9.04
N GLY A 33 14.81 20.47 9.75
CA GLY A 33 15.67 20.22 10.90
C GLY A 33 17.14 20.19 10.51
N THR A 34 18.00 20.67 11.42
CA THR A 34 19.45 20.70 11.22
C THR A 34 20.07 19.45 11.82
N ASN A 35 20.33 18.44 10.98
CA ASN A 35 21.18 17.33 11.39
C ASN A 35 22.64 17.80 11.36
N ARG A 36 23.28 17.94 12.53
CA ARG A 36 24.67 18.43 12.64
C ARG A 36 25.71 17.45 12.08
N ARG A 37 25.32 16.22 11.73
CA ARG A 37 26.25 15.14 11.38
C ARG A 37 26.68 15.12 9.90
N ALA A 38 25.89 15.68 8.99
CA ALA A 38 26.22 15.75 7.57
C ALA A 38 25.69 17.05 6.95
N PRO A 39 26.37 17.62 5.94
CA PRO A 39 25.82 18.71 5.16
C PRO A 39 24.46 18.32 4.56
N ARG A 40 23.52 19.27 4.51
CA ARG A 40 22.16 19.02 4.01
C ARG A 40 22.16 18.52 2.56
N GLU A 41 23.05 19.04 1.71
CA GLU A 41 23.21 18.55 0.33
C GLU A 41 23.61 17.07 0.29
N THR A 42 24.58 16.67 1.11
CA THR A 42 25.06 15.27 1.21
C THR A 42 23.95 14.35 1.70
N GLN A 43 23.23 14.75 2.75
CA GLN A 43 22.10 13.98 3.28
C GLN A 43 20.98 13.85 2.24
N GLY A 44 20.68 14.94 1.51
CA GLY A 44 19.69 14.94 0.44
C GLY A 44 20.05 14.00 -0.70
N ALA A 45 21.30 14.06 -1.18
CA ALA A 45 21.81 13.16 -2.22
C ALA A 45 21.76 11.69 -1.77
N ALA A 46 22.16 11.40 -0.53
CA ALA A 46 22.11 10.04 0.02
C ALA A 46 20.68 9.50 0.11
N LEU A 47 19.71 10.31 0.54
CA LEU A 47 18.31 9.88 0.67
C LEU A 47 17.63 9.59 -0.68
N HIS A 48 18.10 10.22 -1.77
CA HIS A 48 17.63 9.97 -3.14
C HIS A 48 18.38 8.82 -3.83
N ASP A 49 19.42 8.25 -3.22
CA ASP A 49 20.12 7.10 -3.79
C ASP A 49 19.14 5.92 -3.96
N PRO A 50 19.17 5.20 -5.09
CA PRO A 50 18.24 4.09 -5.36
C PRO A 50 18.20 3.02 -4.26
N ARG A 51 19.30 2.83 -3.52
CA ARG A 51 19.34 1.87 -2.39
C ARG A 51 18.54 2.31 -1.18
N LEU A 52 18.31 3.62 -1.03
CA LEU A 52 17.61 4.21 0.12
C LEU A 52 16.25 4.79 -0.23
N ALA A 53 16.03 5.22 -1.48
CA ALA A 53 14.80 5.88 -1.92
C ALA A 53 13.51 5.11 -1.54
N PRO A 54 13.39 3.77 -1.71
CA PRO A 54 12.20 3.04 -1.28
C PRO A 54 11.96 3.12 0.24
N ARG A 55 13.04 3.02 1.03
CA ARG A 55 12.99 3.13 2.50
C ARG A 55 12.66 4.55 2.93
N THR A 56 13.20 5.57 2.26
CA THR A 56 12.90 6.99 2.47
C THR A 56 11.42 7.27 2.22
N LEU A 57 10.88 6.82 1.09
CA LEU A 57 9.47 6.97 0.76
C LEU A 57 8.55 6.31 1.81
N GLN A 58 8.90 5.09 2.24
CA GLN A 58 8.15 4.39 3.28
C GLN A 58 8.18 5.11 4.64
N ALA A 59 9.33 5.70 5.01
CA ALA A 59 9.46 6.53 6.20
C ALA A 59 8.55 7.76 6.14
N LEU A 60 8.50 8.47 5.01
CA LEU A 60 7.61 9.62 4.81
C LEU A 60 6.13 9.21 4.91
N ARG A 61 5.73 8.10 4.27
CA ARG A 61 4.35 7.59 4.34
C ARG A 61 3.95 7.24 5.78
N THR A 62 4.85 6.56 6.48
CA THR A 62 4.67 6.23 7.90
C THR A 62 4.57 7.50 8.76
N ALA A 63 5.38 8.52 8.50
CA ALA A 63 5.32 9.79 9.20
C ALA A 63 3.98 10.52 9.01
N VAL A 64 3.43 10.53 7.79
CA VAL A 64 2.09 11.11 7.52
C VAL A 64 1.00 10.40 8.33
N GLN A 65 1.02 9.06 8.35
CA GLN A 65 0.08 8.25 9.12
C GLN A 65 0.22 8.50 10.63
N ARG A 66 1.46 8.60 11.11
CA ARG A 66 1.83 8.84 12.52
C ARG A 66 1.96 10.32 12.87
N ALA A 67 1.42 11.25 12.09
CA ALA A 67 1.63 12.68 12.27
C ALA A 67 1.35 13.22 13.68
N LYS A 68 0.39 12.60 14.39
CA LYS A 68 0.04 12.96 15.77
C LYS A 68 1.11 12.56 16.80
N ALA A 69 1.91 11.52 16.53
CA ALA A 69 3.02 11.12 17.38
C ALA A 69 4.16 12.14 17.31
N TYR A 70 4.47 12.63 16.11
CA TYR A 70 5.44 13.71 15.90
C TYR A 70 4.97 15.08 16.40
N ASN A 71 3.66 15.26 16.52
CA ASN A 71 3.04 16.52 16.91
C ASN A 71 2.01 16.27 18.03
N PRO A 72 2.46 15.94 19.24
CA PRO A 72 1.56 15.71 20.37
C PRO A 72 0.72 16.95 20.68
N ILE A 73 -0.41 16.73 21.33
CA ILE A 73 -1.30 17.80 21.80
C ILE A 73 -0.52 18.64 22.82
N ARG A 74 -0.53 19.95 22.64
CA ARG A 74 0.08 20.89 23.59
C ARG A 74 -0.87 21.21 24.74
N GLU A 75 -0.33 21.68 25.85
CA GLU A 75 -1.16 22.14 26.97
C GLU A 75 -2.12 23.25 26.51
N GLY A 76 -3.40 23.14 26.88
CA GLY A 76 -4.46 24.04 26.44
C GLY A 76 -4.94 23.86 24.99
N GLU A 77 -4.33 22.97 24.20
CA GLU A 77 -4.69 22.75 22.80
C GLU A 77 -5.85 21.73 22.64
N THR A 78 -6.90 22.12 21.93
CA THR A 78 -7.97 21.19 21.54
C THR A 78 -7.54 20.28 20.38
N ARG A 79 -8.19 19.12 20.25
CA ARG A 79 -7.94 18.21 19.10
C ARG A 79 -8.13 18.86 17.72
N LYS A 80 -9.02 19.86 17.60
CA LYS A 80 -9.26 20.60 16.36
C LYS A 80 -8.09 21.53 16.05
N GLN A 81 -7.57 22.24 17.06
CA GLN A 81 -6.38 23.08 16.94
C GLN A 81 -5.14 22.25 16.60
N GLN A 82 -4.97 21.08 17.25
CA GLN A 82 -3.91 20.13 16.91
C GLN A 82 -3.97 19.71 15.44
N GLN A 83 -5.16 19.37 14.92
CA GLN A 83 -5.31 18.99 13.51
C GLN A 83 -4.98 20.13 12.55
N ALA A 84 -5.43 21.35 12.86
CA ALA A 84 -5.10 22.53 12.05
C ALA A 84 -3.58 22.80 12.03
N ARG A 85 -2.90 22.62 13.17
CA ARG A 85 -1.44 22.76 13.27
C ARG A 85 -0.67 21.64 12.54
N ILE A 86 -1.20 20.41 12.55
CA ILE A 86 -0.58 19.25 11.89
C ILE A 86 -0.77 19.31 10.36
N ALA A 87 -1.82 19.98 9.85
CA ALA A 87 -2.11 19.97 8.42
C ALA A 87 -0.95 20.49 7.55
N PRO A 88 -0.34 21.67 7.81
CA PRO A 88 0.83 22.13 7.06
C PRO A 88 2.03 21.19 7.13
N TRP A 89 2.26 20.56 8.29
CA TRP A 89 3.33 19.57 8.48
C TRP A 89 3.11 18.34 7.59
N ARG A 90 1.87 17.85 7.49
CA ARG A 90 1.51 16.74 6.59
C ARG A 90 1.72 17.10 5.13
N GLU A 91 1.30 18.30 4.73
CA GLU A 91 1.48 18.75 3.35
C GLU A 91 2.96 18.92 3.00
N THR A 92 3.79 19.38 3.94
CA THR A 92 5.25 19.44 3.77
C THR A 92 5.84 18.05 3.50
N ILE A 93 5.45 17.04 4.30
CA ILE A 93 5.95 15.67 4.11
C ILE A 93 5.46 15.07 2.80
N LYS A 94 4.18 15.27 2.44
CA LYS A 94 3.64 14.81 1.16
C LYS A 94 4.34 15.46 -0.03
N ALA A 95 4.60 16.77 0.04
CA ALA A 95 5.28 17.51 -1.04
C ALA A 95 6.72 17.06 -1.26
N ALA A 96 7.34 16.39 -0.27
CA ALA A 96 8.67 15.81 -0.40
C ALA A 96 8.68 14.38 -0.99
N MET A 97 7.53 13.72 -1.11
CA MET A 97 7.46 12.35 -1.65
C MET A 97 7.78 12.22 -3.14
N PRO A 98 7.32 13.11 -4.05
CA PRO A 98 7.39 12.86 -5.49
C PRO A 98 8.78 12.50 -6.03
N PRO A 99 9.88 13.17 -5.65
CA PRO A 99 11.22 12.80 -6.13
C PRO A 99 11.64 11.38 -5.76
N PHE A 100 11.15 10.84 -4.64
CA PHE A 100 11.41 9.45 -4.24
C PHE A 100 10.45 8.47 -4.93
N GLU A 101 9.22 8.91 -5.24
CA GLU A 101 8.27 8.12 -6.02
C GLU A 101 8.82 7.88 -7.44
N ASP A 102 9.41 8.90 -8.07
CA ASP A 102 10.03 8.78 -9.40
C ASP A 102 11.16 7.72 -9.40
N VAL A 103 12.06 7.75 -8.41
CA VAL A 103 13.15 6.76 -8.29
C VAL A 103 12.60 5.35 -8.03
N VAL A 104 11.56 5.22 -7.21
CA VAL A 104 10.91 3.94 -6.92
C VAL A 104 10.21 3.39 -8.16
N ASP A 105 9.57 4.24 -8.95
CA ASP A 105 8.90 3.87 -10.20
C ASP A 105 9.93 3.40 -11.25
N ASP A 106 11.07 4.07 -11.37
CA ASP A 106 12.19 3.64 -12.24
C ASP A 106 12.74 2.27 -11.81
N LEU A 107 12.97 2.08 -10.51
CA LEU A 107 13.40 0.78 -9.97
C LEU A 107 12.38 -0.32 -10.24
N ALA A 108 11.09 -0.03 -10.06
CA ALA A 108 10.02 -0.99 -10.33
C ALA A 108 9.93 -1.32 -11.83
N HIS A 109 10.18 -0.33 -12.68
CA HIS A 109 10.20 -0.50 -14.12
C HIS A 109 11.35 -1.43 -14.57
N ASP A 110 12.53 -1.26 -14.00
CA ASP A 110 13.69 -2.10 -14.28
C ASP A 110 13.52 -3.51 -13.70
N HIS A 111 13.05 -3.63 -12.47
CA HIS A 111 12.75 -4.92 -11.87
C HIS A 111 11.64 -5.67 -12.64
N ALA A 112 10.65 -4.98 -13.19
CA ALA A 112 9.66 -5.60 -14.07
C ALA A 112 10.27 -6.17 -15.36
N LYS A 113 11.37 -5.60 -15.88
CA LYS A 113 12.10 -6.18 -17.02
C LYS A 113 12.80 -7.48 -16.61
N GLU A 114 13.42 -7.50 -15.43
CA GLU A 114 14.06 -8.70 -14.88
C GLU A 114 13.03 -9.82 -14.69
N LEU A 115 11.89 -9.52 -14.05
CA LEU A 115 10.79 -10.46 -13.87
C LEU A 115 10.23 -10.96 -15.22
N ALA A 116 10.13 -10.10 -16.22
CA ALA A 116 9.68 -10.50 -17.55
C ALA A 116 10.65 -11.48 -18.26
N ALA A 117 11.95 -11.39 -17.95
CA ALA A 117 12.97 -12.28 -18.48
C ALA A 117 13.02 -13.66 -17.79
N LEU A 118 12.38 -13.80 -16.62
CA LEU A 118 12.31 -15.08 -15.91
C LEU A 118 11.45 -16.11 -16.67
N GLY A 119 11.90 -17.36 -16.66
CA GLY A 119 11.11 -18.52 -17.07
C GLY A 119 9.83 -18.66 -16.23
N ASP A 120 8.87 -19.44 -16.72
CA ASP A 120 7.55 -19.57 -16.07
C ASP A 120 7.62 -20.11 -14.65
N ASP A 121 8.45 -21.13 -14.40
CA ASP A 121 8.61 -21.71 -13.06
C ASP A 121 9.23 -20.72 -12.07
N SER A 122 10.37 -20.10 -12.43
CA SER A 122 11.03 -19.11 -11.56
C SER A 122 10.16 -17.87 -11.31
N PHE A 123 9.36 -17.47 -12.31
CA PHE A 123 8.41 -16.38 -12.15
C PHE A 123 7.27 -16.76 -11.19
N ALA A 124 6.75 -17.99 -11.32
CA ALA A 124 5.73 -18.52 -10.42
C ALA A 124 6.24 -18.63 -8.98
N ASP A 125 7.46 -19.12 -8.78
CA ASP A 125 8.10 -19.21 -7.46
C ASP A 125 8.24 -17.82 -6.84
N ARG A 126 8.73 -16.83 -7.60
CA ARG A 126 8.91 -15.46 -7.09
C ARG A 126 7.56 -14.82 -6.73
N TRP A 127 6.54 -14.99 -7.56
CA TRP A 127 5.19 -14.50 -7.26
C TRP A 127 4.60 -15.19 -6.03
N THR A 128 4.82 -16.50 -5.89
CA THR A 128 4.35 -17.28 -4.73
C THR A 128 5.00 -16.77 -3.44
N GLY A 129 6.32 -16.61 -3.44
CA GLY A 129 7.04 -16.05 -2.29
C GLY A 129 6.53 -14.65 -1.93
N PHE A 130 6.26 -13.79 -2.93
CA PHE A 130 5.67 -12.48 -2.71
C PHE A 130 4.28 -12.55 -2.02
N VAL A 131 3.38 -13.42 -2.48
CA VAL A 131 2.05 -13.61 -1.86
C VAL A 131 2.14 -14.17 -0.43
N LEU A 132 3.18 -14.95 -0.15
CA LEU A 132 3.46 -15.51 1.17
C LEU A 132 4.19 -14.53 2.11
N ASP A 133 4.43 -13.29 1.67
CA ASP A 133 5.22 -12.27 2.39
C ASP A 133 6.67 -12.71 2.67
N GLU A 134 7.27 -13.51 1.78
CA GLU A 134 8.67 -13.90 1.92
C GLU A 134 9.62 -12.70 1.78
N PRO A 135 10.78 -12.73 2.46
CA PRO A 135 11.77 -11.67 2.34
C PRO A 135 12.19 -11.44 0.88
N VAL A 136 12.24 -10.17 0.49
CA VAL A 136 12.68 -9.78 -0.84
C VAL A 136 14.21 -9.79 -0.90
N PRO A 137 14.82 -10.46 -1.88
CA PRO A 137 16.27 -10.41 -2.06
C PRO A 137 16.74 -8.98 -2.31
N ALA A 138 17.80 -8.57 -1.62
CA ALA A 138 18.47 -7.32 -1.92
C ALA A 138 19.02 -7.35 -3.36
N PRO A 139 19.03 -6.21 -4.09
CA PRO A 139 18.79 -4.84 -3.62
C PRO A 139 17.32 -4.40 -3.67
N THR A 140 16.40 -5.27 -4.05
CA THR A 140 14.99 -4.93 -4.25
C THR A 140 14.27 -4.77 -2.92
N SER A 141 13.29 -3.86 -2.88
CA SER A 141 12.41 -3.66 -1.71
C SER A 141 11.03 -4.27 -1.96
N PRO A 142 10.29 -4.67 -0.90
CA PRO A 142 8.91 -5.16 -1.03
C PRO A 142 8.00 -4.22 -1.80
N HIS A 143 8.21 -2.91 -1.65
CA HIS A 143 7.40 -1.92 -2.35
C HIS A 143 7.70 -1.89 -3.85
N VAL A 144 8.99 -1.89 -4.23
CA VAL A 144 9.44 -1.93 -5.63
C VAL A 144 8.97 -3.22 -6.30
N GLU A 145 9.08 -4.35 -5.62
CA GLU A 145 8.62 -5.62 -6.13
C GLU A 145 7.11 -5.68 -6.36
N ALA A 146 6.32 -5.20 -5.40
CA ALA A 146 4.87 -5.11 -5.55
C ALA A 146 4.47 -4.28 -6.78
N LEU A 147 5.16 -3.15 -7.02
CA LEU A 147 4.94 -2.32 -8.21
C LEU A 147 5.37 -3.03 -9.49
N ALA A 148 6.50 -3.73 -9.47
CA ALA A 148 7.02 -4.47 -10.61
C ALA A 148 6.07 -5.60 -11.06
N PHE A 149 5.52 -6.38 -10.12
CA PHE A 149 4.51 -7.40 -10.43
C PHE A 149 3.22 -6.81 -11.02
N ARG A 150 2.90 -5.57 -10.65
CA ARG A 150 1.73 -4.85 -11.15
C ARG A 150 2.00 -4.10 -12.45
N SER A 151 3.22 -4.17 -12.98
CA SER A 151 3.59 -3.57 -14.25
C SER A 151 2.87 -4.26 -15.41
N PRO A 152 2.41 -3.50 -16.43
CA PRO A 152 1.76 -4.06 -17.62
C PRO A 152 2.57 -5.17 -18.32
N ARG A 153 3.90 -5.16 -18.20
CA ARG A 153 4.79 -6.17 -18.80
C ARG A 153 4.54 -7.58 -18.30
N VAL A 154 4.25 -7.72 -17.01
CA VAL A 154 4.10 -9.03 -16.34
C VAL A 154 2.70 -9.25 -15.78
N ALA A 155 1.87 -8.21 -15.72
CA ALA A 155 0.51 -8.27 -15.18
C ALA A 155 -0.34 -9.41 -15.77
N GLY A 156 -0.23 -9.68 -17.07
CA GLY A 156 -0.93 -10.79 -17.71
C GLY A 156 -0.51 -12.17 -17.18
N ARG A 157 0.79 -12.37 -16.87
CA ARG A 157 1.31 -13.60 -16.26
C ARG A 157 0.83 -13.71 -14.81
N VAL A 158 0.95 -12.64 -14.04
CA VAL A 158 0.46 -12.59 -12.64
C VAL A 158 -1.03 -12.89 -12.57
N ALA A 159 -1.86 -12.29 -13.44
CA ALA A 159 -3.30 -12.54 -13.46
C ALA A 159 -3.67 -14.01 -13.78
N ARG A 160 -2.81 -14.74 -14.50
CA ARG A 160 -3.00 -16.19 -14.71
C ARG A 160 -2.61 -16.97 -13.47
N LEU A 161 -1.48 -16.63 -12.84
CA LEU A 161 -1.06 -17.26 -11.58
C LEU A 161 -2.06 -17.03 -10.45
N CYS A 162 -2.63 -15.83 -10.30
CA CYS A 162 -3.66 -15.59 -9.29
C CYS A 162 -4.87 -16.50 -9.47
N ARG A 163 -5.29 -16.77 -10.73
CA ARG A 163 -6.38 -17.71 -11.01
C ARG A 163 -6.00 -19.14 -10.60
N LEU A 164 -4.83 -19.60 -11.03
CA LEU A 164 -4.32 -20.93 -10.66
C LEU A 164 -4.15 -21.10 -9.15
N MET A 165 -3.69 -20.08 -8.44
CA MET A 165 -3.53 -20.10 -6.98
C MET A 165 -4.87 -20.16 -6.23
N ILE A 166 -5.94 -19.57 -6.78
CA ILE A 166 -7.29 -19.64 -6.19
C ILE A 166 -7.89 -21.03 -6.41
N GLU A 167 -7.77 -21.54 -7.64
CA GLU A 167 -8.29 -22.84 -8.07
C GLU A 167 -7.55 -24.00 -7.39
N GLU A 168 -6.21 -23.96 -7.40
CA GLU A 168 -5.32 -25.04 -6.95
C GLU A 168 -4.31 -24.55 -5.89
N PRO A 169 -4.76 -24.06 -4.71
CA PRO A 169 -3.89 -23.45 -3.70
C PRO A 169 -2.82 -24.40 -3.17
N ALA A 170 -3.12 -25.71 -3.09
CA ALA A 170 -2.20 -26.73 -2.58
C ALA A 170 -0.86 -26.80 -3.32
N ARG A 171 -0.80 -26.38 -4.60
CA ARG A 171 0.43 -26.38 -5.41
C ARG A 171 1.40 -25.27 -5.04
N PHE A 172 0.90 -24.19 -4.44
CA PHE A 172 1.64 -22.95 -4.17
C PHE A 172 1.85 -22.71 -2.68
N MET A 173 1.32 -23.60 -1.84
CA MET A 173 1.44 -23.50 -0.40
C MET A 173 2.54 -24.43 0.10
N PRO A 174 3.28 -24.04 1.16
CA PRO A 174 4.20 -24.95 1.83
C PRO A 174 3.49 -26.22 2.30
N GLU A 175 4.25 -27.31 2.43
CA GLU A 175 3.73 -28.55 2.97
C GLU A 175 3.07 -28.34 4.34
N PRO A 176 1.94 -29.01 4.61
CA PRO A 176 1.26 -28.90 5.90
C PRO A 176 2.19 -29.37 7.04
N PRO A 177 2.22 -28.67 8.19
CA PRO A 177 2.93 -29.14 9.37
C PRO A 177 2.44 -30.54 9.79
N ALA A 178 3.36 -31.36 10.31
CA ALA A 178 3.01 -32.69 10.81
C ALA A 178 1.93 -32.60 11.91
N GLY A 179 0.82 -33.31 11.74
CA GLY A 179 -0.30 -33.29 12.67
C GLY A 179 -1.25 -32.10 12.55
N GLU A 180 -1.18 -31.32 11.45
CA GLU A 180 -2.15 -30.25 11.17
C GLU A 180 -3.58 -30.83 11.11
N SER A 181 -4.47 -30.31 11.97
CA SER A 181 -5.89 -30.69 11.94
C SER A 181 -6.56 -30.21 10.64
N GLY A 182 -7.59 -30.93 10.16
CA GLY A 182 -8.33 -30.53 8.95
C GLY A 182 -8.84 -29.07 8.99
N ASN A 183 -9.36 -28.62 10.14
CA ASN A 183 -9.80 -27.24 10.33
C ASN A 183 -8.66 -26.20 10.22
N ALA A 184 -7.44 -26.56 10.65
CA ALA A 184 -6.28 -25.68 10.52
C ALA A 184 -5.83 -25.58 9.07
N GLN A 185 -5.83 -26.71 8.35
CA GLN A 185 -5.54 -26.77 6.93
C GLN A 185 -6.53 -25.93 6.11
N GLU A 186 -7.83 -26.06 6.36
CA GLU A 186 -8.88 -25.26 5.70
C GLU A 186 -8.66 -23.75 5.92
N ARG A 187 -8.39 -23.33 7.15
CA ARG A 187 -8.10 -21.91 7.48
C ARG A 187 -6.84 -21.41 6.78
N ARG A 188 -5.81 -22.25 6.68
CA ARG A 188 -4.55 -21.93 5.98
C ARG A 188 -4.81 -21.68 4.49
N VAL A 189 -5.59 -22.55 3.87
CA VAL A 189 -6.00 -22.43 2.46
C VAL A 189 -6.88 -21.19 2.25
N GLU A 190 -7.84 -20.94 3.14
CA GLU A 190 -8.70 -19.76 3.05
C GLU A 190 -7.90 -18.46 3.19
N ASN A 191 -6.96 -18.39 4.14
CA ASN A 191 -6.09 -17.23 4.31
C ASN A 191 -5.20 -17.00 3.08
N PHE A 192 -4.66 -18.07 2.48
CA PHE A 192 -3.90 -17.98 1.25
C PHE A 192 -4.76 -17.44 0.10
N ARG A 193 -5.97 -17.98 -0.10
CA ARG A 193 -6.91 -17.48 -1.12
C ARG A 193 -7.24 -16.00 -0.93
N ARG A 194 -7.54 -15.57 0.30
CA ARG A 194 -7.81 -14.16 0.61
C ARG A 194 -6.65 -13.23 0.26
N ARG A 195 -5.41 -13.68 0.52
CA ARG A 195 -4.20 -12.93 0.12
C ARG A 195 -4.10 -12.82 -1.40
N VAL A 196 -4.24 -13.94 -2.12
CA VAL A 196 -4.22 -13.95 -3.59
C VAL A 196 -5.33 -13.07 -4.17
N GLU A 197 -6.53 -13.11 -3.63
CA GLU A 197 -7.66 -12.27 -4.03
C GLU A 197 -7.37 -10.78 -3.83
N SER A 198 -6.74 -10.43 -2.70
CA SER A 198 -6.35 -9.06 -2.42
C SER A 198 -5.29 -8.56 -3.42
N GLU A 199 -4.30 -9.39 -3.73
CA GLU A 199 -3.27 -9.05 -4.71
C GLU A 199 -3.83 -8.99 -6.14
N ALA A 200 -4.75 -9.89 -6.50
CA ALA A 200 -5.47 -9.82 -7.78
C ALA A 200 -6.31 -8.53 -7.88
N ALA A 201 -6.91 -8.06 -6.78
CA ALA A 201 -7.63 -6.80 -6.76
C ALA A 201 -6.70 -5.60 -6.95
N TYR A 202 -5.54 -5.58 -6.28
CA TYR A 202 -4.54 -4.53 -6.49
C TYR A 202 -3.99 -4.54 -7.92
N LEU A 203 -3.70 -5.72 -8.48
CA LEU A 203 -3.27 -5.87 -9.86
C LEU A 203 -4.28 -5.26 -10.84
N ARG A 204 -5.57 -5.63 -10.71
CA ARG A 204 -6.64 -5.07 -11.54
C ARG A 204 -6.69 -3.54 -11.45
N TYR A 205 -6.64 -3.00 -10.23
CA TYR A 205 -6.65 -1.56 -10.02
C TYR A 205 -5.45 -0.86 -10.69
N SER A 206 -4.25 -1.43 -10.54
CA SER A 206 -3.03 -0.89 -11.14
C SER A 206 -3.06 -0.90 -12.67
N VAL A 207 -3.54 -2.00 -13.28
CA VAL A 207 -3.67 -2.10 -14.74
C VAL A 207 -4.70 -1.09 -15.26
N GLN A 208 -5.89 -1.03 -14.65
CA GLN A 208 -6.94 -0.09 -15.04
C GLN A 208 -6.49 1.37 -14.88
N TYR A 209 -5.74 1.68 -13.83
CA TYR A 209 -5.19 3.02 -13.61
C TYR A 209 -4.13 3.38 -14.66
N GLY A 210 -3.27 2.43 -15.02
CA GLY A 210 -2.29 2.59 -16.10
C GLY A 210 -2.94 2.85 -17.45
N GLU A 211 -4.00 2.12 -17.77
CA GLU A 211 -4.81 2.33 -18.99
C GLU A 211 -5.49 3.71 -18.99
N ALA A 212 -6.10 4.10 -17.86
CA ALA A 212 -6.76 5.39 -17.72
C ALA A 212 -5.80 6.57 -17.93
N ARG A 213 -4.56 6.48 -17.43
CA ARG A 213 -3.51 7.49 -17.69
C ARG A 213 -3.14 7.62 -19.17
N GLN A 214 -3.29 6.56 -19.94
CA GLN A 214 -3.08 6.56 -21.39
C GLN A 214 -4.31 7.02 -22.17
N GLY A 215 -5.35 7.52 -21.48
CA GLY A 215 -6.62 7.93 -22.09
C GLY A 215 -7.45 6.75 -22.59
N ARG A 216 -7.11 5.52 -22.21
CA ARG A 216 -7.88 4.33 -22.55
C ARG A 216 -8.97 4.13 -21.51
N MET A 217 -10.19 3.89 -21.97
CA MET A 217 -11.29 3.49 -21.09
C MET A 217 -10.96 2.11 -20.47
N PRO A 218 -11.42 1.82 -19.23
CA PRO A 218 -11.25 0.51 -18.63
C PRO A 218 -11.67 -0.58 -19.62
N SER A 219 -10.76 -1.50 -19.94
CA SER A 219 -10.99 -2.50 -21.00
C SER A 219 -11.99 -3.59 -20.59
N GLU A 220 -12.21 -3.78 -19.29
CA GLU A 220 -13.12 -4.80 -18.78
C GLU A 220 -14.57 -4.31 -18.84
N PRO A 221 -15.49 -5.10 -19.44
CA PRO A 221 -16.91 -4.83 -19.35
C PRO A 221 -17.30 -4.81 -17.86
N ASN A 222 -17.90 -3.72 -17.39
CA ASN A 222 -18.50 -3.71 -16.07
C ASN A 222 -19.76 -4.58 -16.09
N VAL A 223 -19.58 -5.90 -15.92
CA VAL A 223 -20.64 -6.92 -16.04
C VAL A 223 -21.80 -6.61 -15.10
N ARG A 224 -21.51 -6.04 -13.92
CA ARG A 224 -22.54 -5.61 -12.96
C ARG A 224 -23.36 -4.45 -13.52
N LEU A 225 -22.72 -3.45 -14.10
CA LEU A 225 -23.40 -2.31 -14.73
C LEU A 225 -24.15 -2.73 -16.00
N GLN A 226 -23.61 -3.67 -16.78
CA GLN A 226 -24.29 -4.26 -17.93
C GLN A 226 -25.51 -5.08 -17.50
N ALA A 227 -25.38 -5.93 -16.47
CA ALA A 227 -26.50 -6.69 -15.91
C ALA A 227 -27.58 -5.75 -15.33
N LEU A 228 -27.18 -4.68 -14.65
CA LEU A 228 -28.08 -3.62 -14.18
C LEU A 228 -28.77 -2.89 -15.33
N LYS A 229 -28.06 -2.64 -16.44
CA LYS A 229 -28.63 -2.02 -17.63
C LYS A 229 -29.67 -2.94 -18.28
N VAL A 230 -29.34 -4.21 -18.46
CA VAL A 230 -30.27 -5.23 -18.97
C VAL A 230 -31.48 -5.40 -18.03
N LEU A 231 -31.26 -5.38 -16.72
CA LEU A 231 -32.33 -5.45 -15.72
C LEU A 231 -33.21 -4.19 -15.77
N GLY A 232 -32.63 -3.00 -15.91
CA GLY A 232 -33.36 -1.74 -16.02
C GLY A 232 -34.13 -1.59 -17.33
N GLU A 233 -33.65 -2.18 -18.42
CA GLU A 233 -34.35 -2.25 -19.70
C GLU A 233 -35.55 -3.21 -19.63
N ARG A 234 -35.45 -4.31 -18.87
CA ARG A 234 -36.51 -5.33 -18.76
C ARG A 234 -37.52 -5.07 -17.64
N HIS A 235 -37.06 -4.51 -16.53
CA HIS A 235 -37.84 -4.31 -15.29
C HIS A 235 -37.52 -2.93 -14.66
N PRO A 236 -37.91 -1.82 -15.31
CA PRO A 236 -37.53 -0.49 -14.85
C PRO A 236 -38.13 -0.11 -13.49
N GLU A 237 -39.37 -0.53 -13.21
CA GLU A 237 -40.06 -0.19 -11.95
C GLU A 237 -39.50 -0.97 -10.76
N GLU A 238 -39.26 -2.28 -10.92
CA GLU A 238 -38.66 -3.14 -9.90
C GLU A 238 -37.23 -2.69 -9.57
N LEU A 239 -36.44 -2.30 -10.57
CA LEU A 239 -35.09 -1.78 -10.34
C LEU A 239 -35.13 -0.47 -9.56
N MET A 240 -36.05 0.44 -9.89
CA MET A 240 -36.20 1.70 -9.17
C MET A 240 -36.65 1.49 -7.72
N GLU A 241 -37.50 0.51 -7.46
CA GLU A 241 -37.93 0.14 -6.11
C GLU A 241 -36.76 -0.44 -5.30
N LEU A 242 -36.00 -1.39 -5.86
CA LEU A 242 -34.80 -1.96 -5.24
C LEU A 242 -33.75 -0.88 -4.93
N LEU A 243 -33.51 0.06 -5.85
CA LEU A 243 -32.58 1.16 -5.63
C LEU A 243 -33.06 2.12 -4.53
N ARG A 244 -34.38 2.34 -4.39
CA ARG A 244 -34.94 3.13 -3.29
C ARG A 244 -34.80 2.40 -1.95
N GLN A 245 -35.07 1.09 -1.92
CA GLN A 245 -34.89 0.25 -0.73
C GLN A 245 -33.43 0.23 -0.26
N GLU A 246 -32.48 0.03 -1.17
CA GLU A 246 -31.04 0.04 -0.86
C GLU A 246 -30.56 1.41 -0.37
N ARG A 247 -31.04 2.51 -0.98
CA ARG A 247 -30.74 3.87 -0.49
C ARG A 247 -31.30 4.10 0.92
N GLY A 248 -32.52 3.63 1.19
CA GLY A 248 -33.13 3.66 2.53
C GLY A 248 -32.30 2.90 3.55
N GLY A 249 -31.99 1.64 3.26
CA GLY A 249 -31.19 0.77 4.15
C GLY A 249 -29.76 1.28 4.38
N ALA A 250 -29.12 1.90 3.37
CA ALA A 250 -27.82 2.52 3.54
C ALA A 250 -27.86 3.75 4.47
N LEU A 251 -28.91 4.57 4.37
CA LEU A 251 -29.12 5.72 5.25
C LEU A 251 -29.38 5.27 6.69
N GLU A 252 -30.16 4.21 6.87
CA GLU A 252 -30.46 3.60 8.17
C GLU A 252 -29.20 3.00 8.83
N LYS A 253 -28.44 2.17 8.10
CA LYS A 253 -27.15 1.63 8.57
C LYS A 253 -26.17 2.75 8.94
N ALA A 254 -26.08 3.80 8.12
CA ALA A 254 -25.23 4.95 8.43
C ALA A 254 -25.72 5.75 9.67
N ALA A 255 -27.02 5.76 9.95
CA ALA A 255 -27.58 6.36 11.15
C ALA A 255 -27.31 5.50 12.39
N GLU A 256 -27.46 4.18 12.29
CA GLU A 256 -27.15 3.20 13.34
C GLU A 256 -25.66 3.23 13.70
N GLU A 257 -24.76 3.21 12.72
CA GLU A 257 -23.32 3.36 12.96
C GLU A 257 -23.01 4.68 13.66
N ARG A 258 -23.68 5.78 13.28
CA ARG A 258 -23.52 7.07 13.96
C ARG A 258 -24.00 7.00 15.41
N ARG A 259 -25.10 6.30 15.70
CA ARG A 259 -25.61 6.08 17.07
C ARG A 259 -24.66 5.20 17.87
N ALA A 260 -24.18 4.08 17.30
CA ALA A 260 -23.22 3.18 17.92
C ALA A 260 -21.90 3.88 18.26
N ARG A 261 -21.33 4.65 17.32
CA ARG A 261 -20.13 5.46 17.56
C ARG A 261 -20.33 6.52 18.65
N ARG A 262 -21.53 7.11 18.75
CA ARG A 262 -21.88 8.05 19.84
C ARG A 262 -22.03 7.33 21.19
N ALA A 263 -22.61 6.13 21.21
CA ALA A 263 -22.75 5.32 22.42
C ALA A 263 -21.38 4.89 22.97
N VAL A 264 -20.49 4.39 22.11
CA VAL A 264 -19.10 4.04 22.48
C VAL A 264 -18.35 5.26 23.03
N ARG A 265 -18.52 6.44 22.41
CA ARG A 265 -17.91 7.69 22.91
C ARG A 265 -18.47 8.15 24.26
N ARG A 266 -19.74 7.88 24.57
CA ARG A 266 -20.35 8.22 25.87
C ARG A 266 -19.89 7.26 26.96
N ALA A 267 -19.86 5.95 26.67
CA ALA A 267 -19.36 4.93 27.58
C ALA A 267 -17.88 5.17 27.95
N ALA A 268 -17.05 5.47 26.95
CA ALA A 268 -15.63 5.80 27.17
C ALA A 268 -15.39 7.09 27.98
N ARG A 269 -16.37 7.99 28.08
CA ARG A 269 -16.31 9.20 28.92
C ARG A 269 -16.79 8.97 30.35
N GLN A 270 -17.63 7.96 30.58
CA GLN A 270 -18.16 7.63 31.90
C GLN A 270 -17.24 6.70 32.69
N GLY A 271 -16.50 5.80 32.03
CA GLY A 271 -15.49 4.95 32.68
C GLY A 271 -14.13 5.61 32.96
N ALA A 272 -14.02 6.93 32.73
CA ALA A 272 -12.81 7.72 32.98
C ALA A 272 -13.00 8.76 34.10
N ARG A 273 -14.04 8.58 34.93
CA ARG A 273 -14.25 9.24 36.23
C ARG A 273 -14.12 8.19 37.31
#